data_AF-A0A1B6L6D8-F1
#
_entry.id   AF-A0A1B6L6D8-F1
#
_cell.length_a   1.000
_cell.length_b   1.000
_cell.length_c   1.000
_cell.angle_alpha   90.00
_cell.angle_beta   90.00
_cell.angle_gamma   90.00
#
_symmetry.space_group_name_H-M   'P 1'
#
loop_
_entity.id
_entity.type
_entity.pdbx_description
1 polymer ?
#
loop_
_entity_poly.entity_id
_entity_poly.type
_entity_poly.pdbx_seq_one_letter_code
_entity_poly.pdbx_strand_id
1 'polypeptide(L)'
;SDSQRSHPRLKPYNMLNDYEKERYKEPVRESLKALLAIGWTVEHTEIDIPSNNRGSVRRPSKPNVGSDASPFNYHPNPIDMANLTLSREMQNMAERLAENSH
;
A
#
# COMPACT_ATOMS: atom_id res chain seq x y z
N SER A 1 13.38 20.61 -9.17
CA SER A 1 12.67 19.33 -9.09
C SER A 1 11.19 19.50 -8.77
N ASP A 2 10.82 20.31 -7.78
CA ASP A 2 9.41 20.65 -7.50
C ASP A 2 8.76 21.49 -8.62
N SER A 3 9.54 22.39 -9.23
CA SER A 3 9.11 23.28 -10.31
C SER A 3 8.66 22.56 -11.60
N GLN A 4 9.08 21.30 -11.80
CA GLN A 4 8.72 20.49 -12.98
C GLN A 4 7.59 19.49 -12.69
N ARG A 5 7.04 19.46 -11.46
CA ARG A 5 6.01 18.50 -11.03
C ARG A 5 6.36 17.04 -11.36
N SER A 6 7.65 16.71 -11.33
CA SER A 6 8.17 15.38 -11.67
C SER A 6 8.71 14.71 -10.41
N HIS A 7 8.31 13.46 -10.15
CA HIS A 7 8.86 12.66 -9.06
C HIS A 7 9.49 11.36 -9.61
N PRO A 8 10.79 11.10 -9.38
CA PRO A 8 11.51 9.99 -10.02
C PRO A 8 11.03 8.59 -9.59
N ARG A 9 10.30 8.50 -8.47
CA ARG A 9 9.71 7.24 -7.96
C ARG A 9 8.26 7.02 -8.38
N LEU A 10 7.67 7.93 -9.17
CA LEU A 10 6.32 7.76 -9.70
C LEU A 10 6.37 6.84 -10.94
N LYS A 11 6.61 5.55 -10.69
CA LYS A 11 6.74 4.48 -11.67
C LYS A 11 6.23 3.17 -11.02
N PRO A 12 5.97 2.11 -11.80
CA PRO A 12 5.59 0.81 -11.26
C PRO A 12 6.54 0.30 -10.17
N TYR A 13 5.99 -0.38 -9.14
CA TYR A 13 6.78 -0.85 -7.99
C TYR A 13 7.93 -1.79 -8.39
N ASN A 14 7.72 -2.62 -9.42
CA ASN A 14 8.75 -3.53 -9.94
C ASN A 14 9.97 -2.78 -10.54
N MET A 15 9.79 -1.54 -11.01
CA MET A 15 10.84 -0.67 -11.57
C MET A 15 11.59 0.16 -10.53
N LEU A 16 11.21 0.07 -9.25
CA LEU A 16 11.99 0.66 -8.17
C LEU A 16 13.24 -0.19 -7.90
N ASN A 17 14.37 0.47 -7.64
CA ASN A 17 15.55 -0.23 -7.15
C ASN A 17 15.36 -0.66 -5.68
N ASP A 18 16.26 -1.49 -5.15
CA ASP A 18 16.09 -2.04 -3.80
C ASP A 18 16.11 -0.98 -2.70
N TYR A 19 16.94 0.06 -2.85
CA TYR A 19 16.96 1.19 -1.92
C TYR A 19 15.63 1.97 -1.93
N GLU A 20 15.06 2.22 -3.11
CA GLU A 20 13.76 2.86 -3.28
C GLU A 20 12.63 2.01 -2.67
N LYS A 21 12.66 0.69 -2.89
CA LYS A 21 11.70 -0.27 -2.31
C LYS A 21 11.82 -0.33 -0.79
N GLU A 22 13.04 -0.28 -0.26
CA GLU A 22 13.28 -0.38 1.18
C GLU A 22 12.64 0.78 1.94
N ARG A 23 12.59 1.97 1.35
CA ARG A 23 11.87 3.13 1.93
C ARG A 23 10.38 2.89 2.17
N TYR A 24 9.77 1.90 1.52
CA TYR A 24 8.39 1.46 1.76
C TYR A 24 8.33 0.23 2.68
N LYS A 25 9.30 -0.68 2.59
CA LYS A 25 9.35 -1.91 3.39
C LYS A 25 9.76 -1.67 4.84
N GLU A 26 10.70 -0.78 5.07
CA GLU A 26 11.23 -0.43 6.40
C GLU A 26 10.13 0.00 7.36
N PRO A 27 9.30 1.04 7.08
CA PRO A 27 8.26 1.45 8.02
C PRO A 27 7.24 0.34 8.29
N VAL A 28 6.89 -0.45 7.27
CA VAL A 28 5.99 -1.60 7.46
C VAL A 28 6.61 -2.64 8.39
N ARG A 29 7.91 -2.92 8.22
CA ARG A 29 8.66 -3.86 9.08
C ARG A 29 8.72 -3.36 10.53
N GLU A 30 9.01 -2.08 10.74
CA GLU A 30 9.05 -1.49 12.08
C GLU A 30 7.66 -1.49 12.74
N SER A 31 6.59 -1.18 11.99
CA SER A 31 5.22 -1.31 12.51
C SER A 31 4.89 -2.74 12.93
N LEU A 32 5.28 -3.74 12.13
CA LEU A 32 5.07 -5.16 12.49
C LEU A 32 5.86 -5.55 13.74
N LYS A 33 7.11 -5.11 13.87
CA LYS A 33 7.91 -5.34 15.10
C LYS A 33 7.27 -4.70 16.32
N ALA A 34 6.77 -3.46 16.20
CA ALA A 34 6.10 -2.76 17.29
C ALA A 34 4.82 -3.49 17.73
N LEU A 35 4.01 -3.99 16.79
CA LEU A 35 2.84 -4.81 17.11
C LEU A 35 3.23 -6.05 17.94
N LEU A 36 4.26 -6.78 17.52
CA LEU A 36 4.76 -7.95 18.26
C LEU A 36 5.29 -7.56 19.64
N ALA A 37 6.03 -6.45 19.75
CA ALA A 37 6.57 -5.96 21.02
C ALA A 37 5.47 -5.52 22.00
N ILE A 38 4.33 -5.04 21.48
CA ILE A 38 3.14 -4.69 22.27
C ILE A 38 2.36 -5.94 22.74
N GLY A 39 2.73 -7.13 22.26
CA GLY A 39 2.11 -8.40 22.62
C GLY A 39 0.97 -8.81 21.68
N TRP A 40 0.86 -8.19 20.50
CA TRP A 40 -0.12 -8.60 19.49
C TRP A 40 0.39 -9.78 18.68
N THR A 41 -0.55 -10.64 18.26
CA THR A 41 -0.31 -11.69 17.28
C THR A 41 -0.82 -11.22 15.92
N VAL A 42 -0.08 -11.56 14.86
CA VAL A 42 -0.46 -11.27 13.47
C VAL A 42 -0.65 -12.59 12.75
N GLU A 43 -1.89 -12.91 12.42
CA GLU A 43 -2.26 -14.16 11.74
C GLU A 43 -2.79 -13.86 10.33
N HIS A 44 -2.32 -14.63 9.35
CA HIS A 44 -2.86 -14.57 8.00
C HIS A 44 -4.15 -15.37 7.93
N THR A 45 -5.28 -14.67 8.00
CA THR A 45 -6.60 -15.25 7.76
C THR A 45 -7.02 -14.91 6.33
N GLU A 46 -7.50 -15.89 5.58
CA GLU A 46 -8.16 -15.65 4.29
C GLU A 46 -9.54 -15.02 4.58
N ILE A 47 -9.53 -13.76 4.99
CA ILE A 47 -10.75 -12.96 5.02
C ILE A 47 -10.97 -12.54 3.57
N ASP A 48 -12.06 -13.02 2.97
CA ASP A 48 -12.59 -12.46 1.73
C ASP A 48 -13.03 -11.03 2.01
N ILE A 49 -12.08 -10.10 2.12
CA ILE A 49 -12.36 -8.68 2.02
C ILE A 49 -12.97 -8.54 0.63
N PRO A 50 -14.26 -8.17 0.51
CA PRO A 50 -14.87 -8.09 -0.79
C PRO A 50 -14.01 -7.15 -1.61
N SER A 51 -13.52 -7.66 -2.74
CA SER A 51 -12.90 -6.85 -3.81
C SER A 51 -13.99 -5.96 -4.44
N ASN A 52 -14.79 -5.28 -3.62
CA ASN A 52 -15.98 -4.48 -3.97
C ASN A 52 -15.62 -3.24 -4.78
N ASN A 53 -14.33 -3.03 -5.04
CA ASN A 53 -13.85 -1.99 -5.93
C ASN A 53 -12.78 -2.48 -6.91
N ARG A 54 -12.86 -3.75 -7.37
CA ARG A 54 -12.60 -3.98 -8.80
C ARG A 54 -13.75 -3.33 -9.59
N GLY A 55 -13.93 -2.01 -9.42
CA GLY A 55 -14.79 -1.20 -10.24
C GLY A 55 -14.46 -1.60 -11.66
N SER A 56 -15.47 -2.08 -12.37
CA SER A 56 -15.39 -2.63 -13.72
C SER A 56 -14.37 -1.83 -14.52
N VAL A 57 -13.12 -2.30 -14.53
CA VAL A 57 -12.12 -1.82 -15.46
C VAL A 57 -12.69 -2.38 -16.74
N ARG A 58 -13.46 -1.55 -17.46
CA ARG A 58 -13.84 -1.82 -18.84
C ARG A 58 -12.56 -2.30 -19.49
N ARG A 59 -12.45 -3.61 -19.72
CA ARG A 59 -11.27 -4.22 -20.32
C ARG A 59 -11.08 -3.47 -21.63
N PRO A 60 -10.03 -2.64 -21.81
CA PRO A 60 -9.71 -2.23 -23.16
C PRO A 60 -9.47 -3.54 -23.92
N SER A 61 -10.07 -3.66 -25.09
CA SER A 61 -10.01 -4.82 -25.98
C SER A 61 -8.59 -5.12 -26.52
N LYS A 62 -7.55 -4.49 -25.95
CA LYS A 62 -6.15 -4.65 -26.29
C LYS A 62 -5.39 -5.21 -25.09
N PRO A 63 -4.52 -6.21 -25.29
CA PRO A 63 -3.71 -6.77 -24.23
C PRO A 63 -2.79 -5.65 -23.72
N ASN A 64 -3.02 -5.20 -22.48
CA ASN A 64 -2.25 -4.14 -21.83
C ASN A 64 -0.90 -4.69 -21.36
N VAL A 65 -0.07 -5.14 -22.32
CA VAL A 65 1.30 -5.62 -22.10
C VAL A 65 2.26 -4.42 -21.87
N GLY A 66 1.76 -3.18 -21.86
CA GLY A 66 2.57 -1.97 -21.91
C GLY A 66 2.43 -0.98 -20.75
N SER A 67 1.46 -1.11 -19.83
CA SER A 67 1.32 -0.11 -18.74
C SER A 67 2.42 -0.23 -17.67
N ASP A 68 2.97 -1.43 -17.50
CA ASP A 68 4.08 -1.68 -16.57
C ASP A 68 5.46 -1.53 -17.24
N ALA A 69 5.51 -1.36 -18.57
CA ALA A 69 6.75 -1.28 -19.34
C ALA A 69 7.28 0.15 -19.50
N SER A 70 6.45 1.16 -19.25
CA SER A 70 6.83 2.57 -19.38
C SER A 70 6.37 3.39 -18.16
N PRO A 71 7.29 4.12 -17.50
CA PRO A 71 6.94 5.05 -16.42
C PRO A 71 5.87 6.08 -16.82
N PHE A 72 5.75 6.41 -18.11
CA PHE A 72 4.81 7.40 -18.63
C PHE A 72 3.35 6.92 -18.69
N ASN A 73 3.08 5.64 -18.48
CA ASN A 73 1.72 5.09 -18.50
C ASN A 73 1.30 4.49 -17.13
N TYR A 74 1.96 4.92 -16.06
CA TYR A 74 1.68 4.48 -14.70
C TYR A 74 0.46 5.20 -14.12
N HIS A 75 -0.65 4.46 -14.00
CA HIS A 75 -1.92 4.94 -13.44
C HIS A 75 -2.32 4.08 -12.23
N PRO A 76 -1.78 4.36 -11.02
CA PRO A 76 -2.09 3.58 -9.84
C PRO A 76 -3.54 3.77 -9.39
N ASN A 77 -4.25 2.68 -9.14
CA ASN A 77 -5.60 2.67 -8.57
C ASN A 77 -5.56 1.93 -7.22
N PRO A 78 -5.19 2.62 -6.11
CA PRO A 78 -5.15 1.99 -4.79
C PRO A 78 -6.56 1.57 -4.34
N ILE A 79 -6.61 0.53 -3.50
CA ILE A 79 -7.86 0.12 -2.87
C ILE A 79 -8.30 1.22 -1.91
N ASP A 80 -9.57 1.64 -2.03
CA ASP A 80 -10.16 2.60 -1.10
C ASP A 80 -10.48 1.91 0.24
N MET A 81 -9.89 2.44 1.31
CA MET A 81 -10.07 1.96 2.69
C MET A 81 -10.94 2.90 3.53
N ALA A 82 -11.50 3.98 2.97
CA ALA A 82 -12.24 5.00 3.74
C ALA A 82 -13.49 4.45 4.45
N ASN A 83 -14.10 3.40 3.91
CA ASN A 83 -15.29 2.75 4.47
C ASN A 83 -14.96 1.53 5.36
N LEU A 84 -13.68 1.24 5.60
CA LEU A 84 -13.27 0.16 6.50
C LEU A 84 -13.52 0.58 7.94
N THR A 85 -14.29 -0.22 8.69
CA THR A 85 -14.53 0.01 10.12
C THR A 85 -13.61 -0.88 10.95
N LEU A 86 -13.00 -0.29 11.99
CA LEU A 86 -12.15 -1.00 12.95
C LEU A 86 -12.92 -1.21 14.26
N SER A 87 -12.69 -2.36 14.90
CA SER A 87 -13.19 -2.59 16.26
C SER A 87 -12.55 -1.58 17.23
N ARG A 88 -13.18 -1.35 18.39
CA ARG A 88 -12.63 -0.44 19.41
C ARG A 88 -11.23 -0.85 19.86
N GLU A 89 -10.99 -2.16 19.95
CA GLU A 89 -9.71 -2.72 20.34
C GLU A 89 -8.62 -2.44 19.29
N MET A 90 -8.95 -2.58 18.00
CA MET A 90 -8.05 -2.26 16.89
C MET A 90 -7.76 -0.76 16.79
N GLN A 91 -8.73 0.10 17.12
CA GLN A 91 -8.49 1.55 17.20
C GLN A 91 -7.47 1.89 18.29
N ASN A 92 -7.65 1.34 19.50
CA ASN A 92 -6.70 1.54 20.60
C ASN A 92 -5.31 0.99 20.26
N MET A 93 -5.24 -0.14 19.55
CA MET A 93 -3.97 -0.67 19.03
C MET A 93 -3.31 0.31 18.05
N ALA A 94 -4.08 0.84 17.10
CA ALA A 94 -3.57 1.78 16.10
C ALA A 94 -3.04 3.08 16.74
N GLU A 95 -3.69 3.58 17.80
CA GLU A 95 -3.21 4.73 18.57
C GLU A 95 -1.83 4.45 19.20
N ARG A 96 -1.68 3.31 19.88
CA ARG A 96 -0.38 2.91 20.47
C ARG A 96 0.72 2.72 19.42
N LEU A 97 0.35 2.21 18.24
CA LEU A 97 1.29 2.07 17.13
C LEU A 97 1.70 3.44 16.56
N ALA A 98 0.77 4.38 16.47
CA ALA A 98 1.04 5.74 16.03
C ALA A 98 1.98 6.47 17.00
N GLU A 99 1.76 6.34 18.31
CA GLU A 99 2.66 6.87 19.35
C GLU A 99 4.09 6.33 19.23
N ASN A 100 4.27 5.07 18.82
CA ASN A 100 5.59 4.48 18.61
C ASN A 100 6.31 5.01 17.36
N SER A 101 5.56 5.52 16.37
CA SER A 101 6.11 6.00 15.09
C SER A 101 6.51 7.49 15.09
N HIS A 102 6.11 8.22 16.14
CA HIS A 102 6.42 9.63 16.37
C HIS A 102 7.83 9.82 16.95
#